data_AF-A0A0Q6S6D4-F1
#
_entry.id   AF-A0A0Q6S6D4-F1
#
_cell.length_a   1.000
_cell.length_b   1.000
_cell.length_c   1.000
_cell.angle_alpha   90.00
_cell.angle_beta   90.00
_cell.angle_gamma   90.00
#
_symmetry.space_group_name_H-M   'P 1'
#
loop_
_entity.id
_entity.type
_entity.pdbx_description
1 polymer ?
#
loop_
_entity_poly.entity_id
_entity_poly.type
_entity_poly.pdbx_seq_one_letter_code
_entity_poly.pdbx_strand_id
1 'polypeptide(L)'
;MKFKLTQIEGDAKKYHLGGYDGYERTALELPSSEDAKHFAETYSAVEPPPFILIRNDMISDAHGFWLQSMSQRGNGQRILTEEKMLVACNSIRKR
;
A
#
# COMPACT_ATOMS: atom_id res chain seq x y z
N MET A 1 2.51 12.62 -11.48
CA MET A 1 1.40 12.35 -10.54
C MET A 1 1.84 12.75 -9.15
N LYS A 2 0.97 13.43 -8.37
CA LYS A 2 1.21 13.69 -6.94
C LYS A 2 0.33 12.74 -6.14
N PHE A 3 0.95 11.80 -5.43
CA PHE A 3 0.24 10.93 -4.48
C PHE A 3 0.06 11.65 -3.16
N LYS A 4 -1.09 11.46 -2.52
CA LYS A 4 -1.33 11.94 -1.16
C LYS A 4 -1.62 10.74 -0.26
N LEU A 5 -0.74 10.50 0.69
CA LEU A 5 -0.99 9.56 1.79
C LEU A 5 -1.40 10.35 3.03
N THR A 6 -2.55 9.98 3.59
CA THR A 6 -3.06 10.53 4.85
C THR A 6 -3.31 9.37 5.80
N GLN A 7 -2.65 9.36 6.96
CA GLN A 7 -2.83 8.28 7.94
C GLN A 7 -4.27 8.26 8.47
N ILE A 8 -4.85 7.07 8.62
CA ILE A 8 -6.20 6.89 9.17
C ILE A 8 -6.12 6.94 10.70
N GLU A 9 -6.98 7.75 11.33
CA GLU A 9 -7.03 7.83 12.78
C GLU A 9 -7.41 6.47 13.40
N GLY A 10 -6.69 6.08 14.46
CA GLY A 10 -6.90 4.81 15.16
C GLY A 10 -6.15 3.60 14.60
N ASP A 11 -5.50 3.70 13.43
CA ASP A 11 -4.67 2.62 12.89
C ASP A 11 -3.39 3.16 12.24
N ALA A 12 -2.27 3.00 12.95
CA ALA A 12 -0.99 3.56 12.52
C ALA A 12 -0.47 2.96 11.20
N LYS A 13 -1.01 1.81 10.77
CA LYS A 13 -0.58 1.11 9.55
C LYS A 13 -1.54 1.32 8.38
N LYS A 14 -2.62 2.09 8.54
CA LYS A 14 -3.58 2.35 7.46
C LYS A 14 -3.52 3.80 7.01
N TYR A 15 -3.66 3.98 5.71
CA TYR A 15 -3.60 5.28 5.07
C TYR A 15 -4.72 5.40 4.03
N HIS A 16 -5.26 6.59 3.86
CA HIS A 16 -5.94 6.97 2.63
C HIS A 16 -4.90 7.35 1.58
N LEU A 17 -4.90 6.63 0.46
CA LEU A 17 -4.10 6.94 -0.72
C LEU A 17 -5.00 7.60 -1.76
N GLY A 18 -4.72 8.87 -2.05
CA GLY A 18 -5.38 9.65 -3.10
C GLY A 18 -4.45 9.94 -4.28
N GLY A 19 -5.03 10.00 -5.48
CA GLY A 19 -4.34 10.37 -6.72
C GLY A 19 -3.69 9.21 -7.48
N TYR A 20 -3.83 7.97 -7.00
CA TYR A 20 -3.49 6.77 -7.77
C TYR A 20 -4.67 6.39 -8.65
N ASP A 21 -4.51 6.54 -9.97
CA ASP A 21 -5.53 6.24 -10.98
C ASP A 21 -6.85 7.04 -10.84
N GLY A 22 -6.82 8.18 -10.15
CA GLY A 22 -8.02 8.99 -9.88
C GLY A 22 -8.94 8.44 -8.80
N TYR A 23 -8.57 7.33 -8.16
CA TYR A 23 -9.32 6.71 -7.07
C TYR A 23 -8.70 7.03 -5.71
N GLU A 24 -9.56 7.20 -4.70
CA GLU A 24 -9.17 7.17 -3.29
C GLU A 24 -9.44 5.77 -2.74
N ARG A 25 -8.40 5.08 -2.26
CA ARG A 25 -8.56 3.79 -1.57
C ARG A 25 -7.71 3.74 -0.32
N THR A 26 -8.08 2.82 0.56
CA THR A 26 -7.26 2.44 1.70
C THR A 26 -5.97 1.78 1.23
N ALA A 27 -4.88 2.13 1.87
CA ALA A 27 -3.58 1.51 1.75
C ALA A 27 -3.15 0.96 3.12
N LEU A 28 -2.57 -0.22 3.13
CA LEU A 28 -2.11 -0.93 4.32
C LEU A 28 -0.59 -1.07 4.28
N GLU A 29 0.06 -0.60 5.32
CA GLU A 29 1.49 -0.78 5.53
C GLU A 29 1.79 -2.15 6.11
N LEU A 30 2.65 -2.89 5.40
CA LEU A 30 3.17 -4.17 5.81
C LEU A 30 4.70 -4.09 5.93
N PRO A 31 5.28 -4.81 6.90
CA PRO A 31 6.70 -4.66 7.22
C PRO A 31 7.62 -5.25 6.16
N SER A 32 7.14 -6.21 5.36
CA SER A 32 7.94 -6.88 4.35
C SER A 32 7.12 -7.32 3.14
N SER A 33 7.82 -7.71 2.07
CA SER A 33 7.20 -8.33 0.91
C SER A 33 6.64 -9.73 1.20
N GLU A 34 7.16 -10.43 2.22
CA GLU A 34 6.66 -11.76 2.59
C GLU A 34 5.31 -11.64 3.30
N ASP A 35 5.20 -10.71 4.24
CA ASP A 35 3.93 -10.36 4.89
C ASP A 35 2.89 -9.88 3.87
N ALA A 36 3.33 -9.08 2.88
CA ALA A 36 2.47 -8.64 1.79
C ALA A 36 1.92 -9.79 0.93
N LYS A 37 2.76 -10.79 0.62
CA LYS A 37 2.32 -11.98 -0.12
C LYS A 37 1.34 -12.79 0.70
N HIS A 38 1.69 -13.07 1.96
CA HIS A 38 0.83 -13.82 2.87
C HIS A 38 -0.53 -13.14 3.07
N PHE A 39 -0.53 -11.81 3.21
CA PHE A 39 -1.76 -11.02 3.26
C PHE A 39 -2.59 -11.18 1.99
N ALA A 40 -1.98 -11.03 0.80
CA ALA A 40 -2.71 -11.16 -0.46
C ALA A 40 -3.33 -12.55 -0.63
N GLU A 41 -2.62 -13.61 -0.23
CA GLU A 41 -3.09 -15.00 -0.32
C GLU A 41 -4.24 -15.30 0.65
N THR A 42 -4.28 -14.63 1.79
CA THR A 42 -5.29 -14.84 2.85
C THR A 42 -6.45 -13.83 2.80
N TYR A 43 -6.35 -12.78 1.97
CA TYR A 43 -7.33 -11.72 1.89
C TYR A 43 -8.63 -12.18 1.20
N SER A 44 -9.65 -12.48 2.01
CA SER A 44 -10.94 -13.04 1.59
C SER A 44 -12.10 -12.05 1.68
N ALA A 45 -11.86 -10.79 2.00
CA ALA A 45 -12.92 -9.79 2.17
C ALA A 45 -13.63 -9.44 0.85
N VAL A 46 -14.91 -9.09 0.97
CA VAL A 46 -15.80 -8.64 -0.12
C VAL A 46 -15.43 -7.23 -0.60
N GLU A 47 -14.83 -6.43 0.28
CA GLU A 47 -14.38 -5.09 -0.04
C GLU A 47 -13.25 -5.09 -1.09
N PRO A 48 -13.09 -3.98 -1.84
CA PRO A 48 -11.96 -3.81 -2.71
C PRO A 48 -10.66 -3.97 -1.92
N PRO A 49 -9.69 -4.76 -2.42
CA PRO A 49 -8.42 -4.95 -1.74
C PRO A 49 -7.72 -3.60 -1.52
N PRO A 50 -7.15 -3.36 -0.32
CA PRO A 50 -6.34 -2.18 -0.10
C PRO A 50 -5.08 -2.23 -0.96
N PHE A 51 -4.51 -1.06 -1.24
CA PHE A 51 -3.14 -1.03 -1.73
C PHE A 51 -2.18 -1.47 -0.62
N ILE A 52 -1.05 -2.05 -0.99
CA ILE A 52 -0.02 -2.46 -0.03
C ILE A 52 1.14 -1.48 -0.09
N LEU A 53 1.56 -1.00 1.08
CA LEU A 53 2.72 -0.15 1.27
C LEU A 53 3.79 -0.96 2.00
N ILE A 54 4.97 -1.06 1.41
CA ILE A 54 6.15 -1.62 2.09
C ILE A 54 7.13 -0.48 2.29
N ARG A 55 7.55 -0.27 3.53
CA ARG A 55 8.49 0.80 3.86
C ARG A 55 9.78 0.67 3.05
N ASN A 56 10.20 1.78 2.45
CA ASN A 56 11.45 1.87 1.70
C ASN A 56 12.38 2.87 2.39
N ASP A 57 13.28 2.34 3.22
CA ASP A 57 14.25 3.15 3.96
C ASP A 57 15.45 3.62 3.11
N MET A 58 15.52 3.24 1.82
CA MET A 58 16.58 3.72 0.92
C MET A 58 16.45 5.22 0.59
N ILE A 59 15.34 5.86 0.95
CA ILE A 59 15.14 7.29 0.77
C ILE A 59 15.30 7.99 2.12
N SER A 60 16.50 8.54 2.34
CA SER A 60 16.90 9.12 3.63
C SER A 60 16.01 10.27 4.09
N ASP A 61 15.53 11.09 3.14
CA ASP A 61 14.86 12.36 3.42
C ASP A 61 13.33 12.31 3.37
N ALA A 62 12.72 11.16 3.06
CA ALA A 62 11.26 11.03 3.00
C ALA A 62 10.79 9.70 3.62
N HIS A 63 9.55 9.69 4.14
CA HIS A 63 8.84 8.44 4.31
C HIS A 63 8.48 7.90 2.93
N GLY A 64 9.34 7.02 2.42
CA GLY A 64 9.18 6.33 1.16
C GLY A 64 8.52 4.97 1.35
N PHE A 65 7.62 4.61 0.44
CA PHE A 65 6.99 3.31 0.38
C PHE A 65 7.07 2.76 -1.03
N TRP A 66 7.24 1.45 -1.14
CA TRP A 66 6.88 0.70 -2.32
C TRP A 66 5.39 0.41 -2.26
N LEU A 67 4.66 0.98 -3.21
CA LEU A 67 3.24 0.71 -3.43
C LEU A 67 3.08 -0.50 -4.34
N GLN A 68 2.26 -1.45 -3.90
CA GLN A 68 1.84 -2.61 -4.68
C GLN A 68 0.32 -2.73 -4.69
N SER A 69 -0.22 -3.33 -5.74
CA SER A 69 -1.64 -3.63 -5.85
C SER A 69 -1.88 -5.14 -5.79
N MET A 70 -3.12 -5.53 -5.51
CA MET A 70 -3.53 -6.93 -5.61
C MET A 70 -4.34 -7.14 -6.88
N SER A 71 -4.06 -8.23 -7.56
CA SER A 71 -4.83 -8.72 -8.70
C SER A 71 -5.47 -10.06 -8.36
N GLN A 72 -6.63 -10.32 -8.97
CA GLN A 72 -7.32 -11.61 -8.82
C GLN A 72 -6.98 -12.49 -10.01
N ARG A 73 -6.52 -13.71 -9.75
CA ARG A 73 -6.34 -14.76 -10.75
C ARG A 73 -7.69 -15.37 -11.11
N GLY A 74 -7.77 -16.02 -12.27
CA GLY A 74 -8.99 -16.68 -12.75
C GLY A 74 -9.53 -17.79 -11.83
N ASN A 75 -8.71 -18.31 -10.92
CA ASN A 75 -9.12 -19.26 -9.87
C ASN A 75 -9.65 -18.59 -8.60
N GLY A 76 -9.86 -17.27 -8.61
CA GLY A 76 -10.32 -16.49 -7.47
C GLY A 76 -9.23 -16.10 -6.46
N GLN A 77 -8.02 -16.66 -6.56
CA GLN A 77 -6.90 -16.35 -5.68
C GLN A 77 -6.38 -14.94 -5.95
N ARG A 78 -6.11 -14.17 -4.89
CA ARG A 78 -5.50 -12.85 -4.99
C ARG A 78 -3.97 -12.96 -4.88
N ILE A 79 -3.26 -12.21 -5.71
CA ILE A 79 -1.79 -12.12 -5.72
C ILE A 79 -1.35 -10.66 -5.73
N LEU A 80 -0.15 -10.38 -5.23
CA LEU A 80 0.48 -9.08 -5.45
C LEU A 80 0.89 -8.91 -6.91
N THR A 81 0.69 -7.71 -7.44
CA THR A 81 1.25 -7.31 -8.73
C THR A 81 2.75 -7.06 -8.59
N GLU A 82 3.50 -7.42 -9.63
CA GLU A 82 4.95 -7.17 -9.69
C GLU A 82 5.28 -5.67 -9.85
N GLU A 83 4.32 -4.88 -10.31
CA GLU A 83 4.45 -3.42 -10.35
C GLU A 83 4.64 -2.85 -8.94
N LYS A 84 5.77 -2.17 -8.78
CA LYS A 84 6.14 -1.43 -7.58
C LYS A 84 6.27 0.04 -7.95
N MET A 85 5.43 0.88 -7.37
CA MET A 85 5.54 2.33 -7.54
C MET A 85 6.15 2.94 -6.29
N LEU A 86 7.16 3.80 -6.47
CA LEU A 86 7.74 4.53 -5.35
C LEU A 86 6.83 5.69 -4.97
N VAL A 87 6.36 5.70 -3.73
CA VAL A 87 5.55 6.78 -3.16
C VAL A 87 6.34 7.41 -2.02
N ALA A 88 6.80 8.65 -2.23
CA ALA A 88 7.43 9.46 -1.19
C ALA A 88 6.43 10.55 -0.77
N CYS A 89 6.11 10.61 0.53
CA CYS A 89 5.24 11.65 1.07
C CYS A 89 6.00 12.55 2.05
N ASN A 90 6.19 13.81 1.66
CA ASN A 90 6.78 14.84 2.52
C ASN A 90 5.85 15.25 3.67
N SER A 91 4.57 14.85 3.63
CA SER A 91 3.57 15.14 4.66
C SER A 91 3.64 14.21 5.88
N ILE A 92 4.22 13.02 5.74
CA ILE A 92 4.37 12.06 6.85
C ILE A 92 5.73 12.31 7.48
N ARG A 93 5.77 13.08 8.57
CA ARG A 93 7.02 13.34 9.32
C ARG A 93 7.50 12.05 9.97
N LYS A 94 8.82 11.74 9.85
CA LYS A 94 9.50 10.73 10.68
C LYS A 94 9.25 11.10 12.15
N ARG A 95 8.61 10.18 12.89
CA ARG A 95 8.57 10.26 14.36
C ARG A 95 9.95 9.93 14.91
#